data_AF-A0A917JR48-F1
#
_entry.id   AF-A0A917JR48-F1
#
_cell.length_a   1.000
_cell.length_b   1.000
_cell.length_c   1.000
_cell.angle_alpha   90.00
_cell.angle_beta   90.00
_cell.angle_gamma   90.00
#
_symmetry.space_group_name_H-M   'P 1'
#
loop_
_entity.id
_entity.type
_entity.pdbx_description
1 polymer ?
#
loop_
_entity_poly.entity_id
_entity_poly.type
_entity_poly.pdbx_seq_one_letter_code
_entity_poly.pdbx_strand_id
1 'polypeptide(L)'
;MIFGLVQTAFTLTLYLIFHTAADFPSALEALLRLFLAVVPAWWFAVAANPDQTASLLQRLLPYRWAFVVAASFNMLPFMMTELREIYDLQRLRGARISPQQLSNPKHWPEFVRCVLAPLLIQVIKLSQQLALAARSRHFGRHSNPTRWQPPKEME
;
A
#
# COMPACT_ATOMS: atom_id res chain seq x y z
N MET A 1 13.87 13.52 0.13
CA MET A 1 14.24 14.86 0.65
C MET A 1 13.04 15.63 1.21
N ILE A 2 11.95 15.82 0.45
CA ILE A 2 10.75 16.59 0.88
C ILE A 2 10.09 16.02 2.14
N PHE A 3 9.90 14.70 2.22
CA PHE A 3 9.22 14.07 3.36
C PHE A 3 10.00 14.21 4.69
N GLY A 4 11.33 14.26 4.63
CA GLY A 4 12.18 14.49 5.81
C GLY A 4 12.05 15.91 6.34
N LEU A 5 12.00 16.90 5.43
CA LEU A 5 11.75 18.30 5.78
C LEU A 5 10.33 18.51 6.34
N VAL A 6 9.35 17.80 5.80
CA VAL A 6 7.97 17.84 6.31
C VAL A 6 7.87 17.19 7.69
N GLN A 7 8.57 16.07 7.91
CA GLN A 7 8.61 15.40 9.21
C GLN A 7 9.30 16.27 10.27
N THR A 8 10.45 16.88 9.95
CA THR A 8 11.15 17.77 10.89
C THR A 8 10.31 19.01 11.19
N ALA A 9 9.67 19.62 10.19
CA ALA A 9 8.78 20.77 10.39
C ALA A 9 7.54 20.43 11.22
N PHE A 10 6.88 19.30 10.95
CA PHE A 10 5.72 18.83 11.71
C PHE A 10 6.08 18.55 13.17
N THR A 11 7.23 17.91 13.39
CA THR A 11 7.72 17.60 14.75
C THR A 11 8.09 18.88 15.51
N LEU A 12 8.73 19.85 14.85
CA LEU A 12 9.09 21.15 15.45
C LEU A 12 7.86 22.01 15.78
N THR A 13 6.80 21.89 14.97
CA THR A 13 5.51 22.57 15.19
C THR A 13 4.76 21.97 16.36
N LEU A 14 4.67 20.64 16.44
CA LEU A 14 4.07 19.93 17.57
C LEU A 14 4.81 20.25 18.86
N TYR A 15 6.13 20.39 18.78
CA TYR A 15 7.02 20.74 19.89
C TYR A 15 6.81 22.18 20.42
N LEU A 16 6.71 23.18 19.53
CA LEU A 16 6.41 24.56 19.92
C LEU A 16 5.03 24.72 20.57
N ILE A 17 4.06 23.89 20.18
CA ILE A 17 2.68 23.92 20.71
C ILE A 17 2.58 23.24 22.08
N PHE A 18 3.38 22.20 22.33
CA PHE A 18 3.28 21.40 23.57
C PHE A 18 4.18 21.93 24.71
N HIS A 19 5.31 22.59 24.41
CA HIS A 19 6.43 22.73 25.36
C HIS A 19 6.74 24.18 25.80
N THR A 20 5.71 24.95 26.19
CA THR A 20 5.88 26.23 26.92
C THR A 20 6.28 26.03 28.40
N ALA A 21 6.32 24.81 28.93
CA ALA A 21 6.64 24.58 30.34
C ALA A 21 7.58 23.36 30.57
N ALA A 22 8.84 23.66 30.86
CA ALA A 22 9.63 23.12 31.99
C ALA A 22 10.89 22.23 31.78
N ASP A 23 11.09 21.36 30.78
CA ASP A 23 12.31 20.51 30.76
C ASP A 23 12.96 20.28 29.37
N PHE A 24 14.20 20.77 29.20
CA PHE A 24 15.01 20.67 27.96
C PHE A 24 15.65 19.30 27.67
N PRO A 25 16.23 18.55 28.65
CA PRO A 25 16.92 17.29 28.34
C PRO A 25 15.96 16.16 27.95
N SER A 26 14.82 16.06 28.62
CA SER A 26 13.77 15.07 28.34
C SER A 26 13.17 15.25 26.93
N ALA A 27 13.10 16.50 26.47
CA ALA A 27 12.63 16.85 25.14
C ALA A 27 13.61 16.41 24.03
N LEU A 28 14.91 16.58 24.24
CA LEU A 28 15.94 16.15 23.30
C LEU A 28 15.93 14.63 23.10
N GLU A 29 15.72 13.87 24.17
CA GLU A 29 15.61 12.41 24.13
C GLU A 29 14.40 11.94 23.31
N ALA A 30 13.22 12.54 23.52
CA ALA A 30 12.01 12.19 22.77
C ALA A 30 12.13 12.49 21.27
N LEU A 31 12.72 13.64 20.91
CA LEU A 31 12.99 14.03 19.52
C LEU A 31 13.95 13.05 18.85
N LEU A 32 15.05 12.73 19.52
CA LEU A 32 16.06 11.82 19.00
C LEU A 32 15.47 10.42 18.82
N ARG A 33 14.67 9.93 19.77
CA ARG A 33 14.00 8.61 19.70
C ARG A 33 13.02 8.53 18.54
N LEU A 34 12.18 9.55 18.32
CA LEU A 34 11.24 9.57 17.21
C LEU A 34 11.97 9.66 15.86
N PHE A 35 13.00 10.50 15.77
CA PHE A 35 13.82 10.64 14.57
C PHE A 35 14.52 9.32 14.22
N LEU A 36 15.18 8.68 15.19
CA LEU A 36 15.84 7.39 15.01
C LEU A 36 14.84 6.26 14.69
N ALA A 37 13.58 6.34 15.12
CA ALA A 37 12.57 5.35 14.77
C ALA A 37 12.08 5.49 13.33
N VAL A 38 11.86 6.73 12.86
CA VAL A 38 11.21 6.99 11.57
C VAL A 38 12.19 6.99 10.39
N VAL A 39 13.42 7.49 10.57
CA VAL A 39 14.42 7.56 9.50
C VAL A 39 14.74 6.19 8.87
N PRO A 40 15.07 5.13 9.64
CA PRO A 40 15.33 3.81 9.05
C PRO A 40 14.06 3.18 8.46
N ALA A 41 12.89 3.41 9.05
CA ALA A 41 11.62 2.91 8.51
C ALA A 41 11.31 3.55 7.15
N TRP A 42 11.54 4.86 7.02
CA TRP A 42 11.35 5.57 5.76
C TRP A 42 12.41 5.21 4.72
N TRP A 43 13.67 5.11 5.13
CA TRP A 43 14.74 4.64 4.25
C TRP A 43 14.43 3.26 3.68
N PHE A 44 13.98 2.34 4.53
CA PHE A 44 13.52 1.02 4.11
C PHE A 44 12.33 1.12 3.14
N ALA A 45 11.33 1.96 3.41
CA ALA A 45 10.17 2.09 2.54
C ALA A 45 10.52 2.63 1.13
N VAL A 46 11.55 3.48 1.01
CA VAL A 46 11.98 4.04 -0.29
C VAL A 46 12.97 3.13 -1.01
N ALA A 47 13.90 2.52 -0.28
CA ALA A 47 14.96 1.68 -0.86
C ALA A 47 14.49 0.24 -1.14
N ALA A 48 13.43 -0.23 -0.47
CA ALA A 48 12.93 -1.58 -0.68
C ALA A 48 12.19 -1.68 -2.02
N ASN A 49 12.85 -2.30 -2.99
CA ASN A 49 12.21 -2.75 -4.22
C ASN A 49 11.06 -3.71 -3.86
N PRO A 50 9.81 -3.46 -4.32
CA PRO A 50 8.65 -4.25 -3.94
C PRO A 50 8.83 -5.75 -4.21
N ASP A 51 9.58 -6.11 -5.26
CA ASP A 51 9.92 -7.49 -5.59
C ASP A 51 10.84 -8.14 -4.56
N GLN A 52 11.84 -7.40 -4.07
CA GLN A 52 12.74 -7.89 -3.03
C GLN A 52 12.00 -8.06 -1.70
N THR A 53 11.14 -7.12 -1.33
CA THR A 53 10.32 -7.19 -0.11
C THR A 53 9.33 -8.35 -0.16
N ALA A 54 8.66 -8.54 -1.31
CA ALA A 54 7.79 -9.70 -1.54
C ALA A 54 8.59 -11.01 -1.46
N SER A 55 9.82 -11.03 -1.97
CA SER A 55 10.67 -12.22 -1.93
C SER A 55 11.06 -12.63 -0.50
N LEU A 56 11.33 -11.64 0.37
CA LEU A 56 11.66 -11.84 1.78
C LEU A 56 10.43 -12.28 2.58
N LEU A 57 9.28 -11.68 2.30
CA LEU A 57 8.02 -12.02 2.98
C LEU A 57 7.59 -13.46 2.69
N GLN A 58 7.81 -13.93 1.46
CA GLN A 58 7.60 -15.34 1.08
C GLN A 58 8.56 -16.32 1.78
N ARG A 59 9.71 -15.84 2.30
CA ARG A 59 10.68 -16.66 3.05
C ARG A 59 10.32 -16.78 4.53
N LEU A 60 9.59 -15.80 5.08
CA LEU A 60 9.10 -15.79 6.45
C LEU A 60 7.77 -16.53 6.62
N LEU A 61 6.90 -16.50 5.60
CA LEU A 61 5.54 -17.05 5.66
C LEU A 61 5.45 -18.50 5.14
N PRO A 62 4.54 -19.32 5.69
CA PRO A 62 4.22 -20.63 5.11
C PRO A 62 3.77 -20.46 3.64
N TYR A 63 4.12 -21.42 2.79
CA TYR A 63 3.96 -21.36 1.33
C TYR A 63 2.56 -20.88 0.87
N ARG A 64 1.50 -21.31 1.54
CA ARG A 64 0.11 -20.92 1.21
C ARG A 64 -0.13 -19.42 1.42
N TRP A 65 0.39 -18.86 2.50
CA TRP A 65 0.26 -17.43 2.81
C TRP A 65 1.17 -16.58 1.94
N ALA A 66 2.39 -17.06 1.69
CA ALA A 66 3.34 -16.45 0.76
C ALA A 66 2.71 -16.23 -0.63
N PHE A 67 1.98 -17.23 -1.14
CA PHE A 67 1.26 -17.12 -2.41
C PHE A 67 0.13 -16.09 -2.37
N VAL A 68 -0.72 -16.11 -1.34
CA VAL A 68 -1.84 -15.15 -1.23
C VAL A 68 -1.32 -13.72 -1.20
N VAL A 69 -0.28 -13.45 -0.41
CA VAL A 69 0.30 -12.11 -0.30
C VAL A 69 0.95 -11.68 -1.62
N ALA A 70 1.70 -12.57 -2.27
CA ALA A 70 2.29 -12.28 -3.58
C ALA A 70 1.22 -12.00 -4.64
N ALA A 71 0.14 -12.79 -4.66
CA ALA A 71 -1.01 -12.59 -5.55
C ALA A 71 -1.65 -11.22 -5.31
N SER A 72 -1.89 -10.84 -4.05
CA SER A 72 -2.46 -9.53 -3.71
C SER A 72 -1.59 -8.36 -4.16
N PHE A 73 -0.27 -8.43 -3.96
CA PHE A 73 0.64 -7.38 -4.43
C PHE A 73 0.71 -7.29 -5.96
N ASN A 74 0.67 -8.43 -6.67
CA ASN A 74 0.65 -8.45 -8.14
C ASN A 74 -0.68 -7.92 -8.72
N MET A 75 -1.80 -8.13 -8.04
CA MET A 75 -3.11 -7.61 -8.46
C MET A 75 -3.25 -6.10 -8.23
N LEU A 76 -2.54 -5.55 -7.23
CA LEU A 76 -2.62 -4.14 -6.85
C LEU A 76 -2.40 -3.14 -8.01
N PRO A 77 -1.33 -3.23 -8.83
CA PRO A 77 -1.12 -2.28 -9.93
C PRO A 77 -2.25 -2.34 -10.96
N PHE A 78 -2.74 -3.53 -11.29
CA PHE A 78 -3.88 -3.71 -12.20
C PHE A 78 -5.15 -3.05 -11.63
N MET A 79 -5.45 -3.28 -10.35
CA MET A 79 -6.60 -2.67 -9.68
C MET A 79 -6.51 -1.13 -9.63
N MET A 80 -5.30 -0.56 -9.53
CA MET A 80 -5.12 0.88 -9.56
C MET A 80 -5.44 1.48 -10.93
N THR A 81 -5.11 0.77 -12.01
CA THR A 81 -5.48 1.18 -13.37
C THR A 81 -7.00 1.11 -13.56
N GLU A 82 -7.62 -0.01 -13.19
CA GLU A 82 -9.09 -0.17 -13.24
C GLU A 82 -9.83 0.88 -12.41
N LEU A 83 -9.33 1.19 -11.21
CA LEU A 83 -9.88 2.26 -10.38
C LEU A 83 -9.90 3.61 -11.11
N ARG A 84 -8.79 3.95 -11.77
CA ARG A 84 -8.68 5.21 -12.53
C ARG A 84 -9.63 5.24 -13.72
N GLU A 85 -9.71 4.14 -14.47
CA GLU A 85 -10.63 4.04 -15.60
C GLU A 85 -12.10 4.16 -15.17
N ILE A 86 -12.50 3.42 -14.13
CA ILE A 86 -13.86 3.51 -13.57
C ILE A 86 -14.14 4.94 -13.09
N TYR A 87 -13.19 5.56 -12.41
CA TYR A 87 -13.33 6.93 -11.94
C TYR A 87 -13.53 7.93 -13.09
N ASP A 88 -12.72 7.82 -14.15
CA ASP A 88 -12.82 8.68 -15.32
C ASP A 88 -14.13 8.46 -16.08
N LEU A 89 -14.57 7.21 -16.23
CA LEU A 89 -15.86 6.87 -16.83
C LEU A 89 -17.05 7.44 -16.05
N GLN A 90 -17.02 7.35 -14.71
CA GLN A 90 -18.09 7.92 -13.88
C GLN A 90 -18.08 9.45 -13.94
N ARG A 91 -16.91 10.07 -14.03
CA ARG A 91 -16.78 11.51 -14.24
C ARG A 91 -17.37 11.95 -15.59
N LEU A 92 -17.14 11.18 -16.66
CA LEU A 92 -17.75 11.42 -17.99
C LEU A 92 -19.28 11.25 -17.97
N ARG A 93 -19.80 10.35 -17.15
CA ARG A 93 -21.25 10.18 -16.91
C ARG A 93 -21.88 11.32 -16.11
N GLY A 94 -21.11 12.32 -15.71
CA GLY A 94 -21.59 13.47 -14.95
C GLY A 94 -21.69 13.21 -13.44
N ALA A 95 -21.13 12.10 -12.94
CA ALA A 95 -21.06 11.87 -11.50
C ALA A 95 -20.15 12.95 -10.88
N ARG A 96 -20.66 13.60 -9.83
CA ARG A 96 -20.01 14.72 -9.14
C ARG A 96 -18.93 14.23 -8.17
N ILE A 97 -18.01 13.43 -8.67
CA ILE A 97 -16.93 12.80 -7.90
C ILE A 97 -15.66 13.66 -7.99
N SER A 98 -15.79 14.98 -7.76
CA SER A 98 -14.61 15.83 -7.66
C SER A 98 -13.98 15.70 -6.27
N PRO A 99 -12.64 15.80 -6.13
CA PRO A 99 -11.98 15.74 -4.81
C PRO A 99 -12.49 16.82 -3.84
N GLN A 100 -13.01 17.93 -4.35
CA GLN A 100 -13.67 18.97 -3.53
C GLN A 100 -15.03 18.51 -2.98
N GLN A 101 -15.79 17.70 -3.72
CA GLN A 101 -17.11 17.22 -3.29
C GLN A 101 -17.04 15.98 -2.39
N LEU A 102 -15.96 15.21 -2.48
CA LEU A 102 -15.66 14.08 -1.59
C LEU A 102 -15.34 14.50 -0.15
N SER A 103 -15.03 15.79 0.06
CA SER A 103 -14.86 16.39 1.39
C SER A 103 -16.16 16.43 2.19
N ASN A 104 -17.32 16.41 1.52
CA ASN A 104 -18.61 16.36 2.19
C ASN A 104 -19.09 14.90 2.35
N PRO A 105 -19.28 14.41 3.59
CA PRO A 105 -19.67 13.02 3.86
C PRO A 105 -21.01 12.61 3.23
N LYS A 106 -21.87 13.58 2.84
CA LYS A 106 -23.13 13.29 2.14
C LYS A 106 -22.95 12.67 0.74
N HIS A 107 -21.82 12.88 0.06
CA HIS A 107 -21.56 12.35 -1.28
C HIS A 107 -20.82 11.00 -1.29
N TRP A 108 -20.40 10.50 -0.13
CA TRP A 108 -19.75 9.19 0.00
C TRP A 108 -20.59 8.00 -0.48
N PRO A 109 -21.92 7.90 -0.21
CA PRO A 109 -22.71 6.78 -0.71
C PRO A 109 -22.78 6.73 -2.24
N GLU A 110 -22.70 7.89 -2.91
CA GLU A 110 -22.64 7.97 -4.38
C GLU A 110 -21.31 7.45 -4.90
N PHE A 111 -20.19 7.86 -4.29
CA PHE A 111 -18.87 7.30 -4.60
C PHE A 111 -18.80 5.78 -4.41
N VAL A 112 -19.35 5.28 -3.30
CA VAL A 112 -19.37 3.84 -3.02
C VAL A 112 -20.15 3.09 -4.09
N ARG A 113 -21.33 3.58 -4.50
CA ARG A 113 -22.15 2.91 -5.52
C ARG A 113 -21.57 3.00 -6.92
N CYS A 114 -20.97 4.13 -7.28
CA CYS A 114 -20.49 4.38 -8.64
C CYS A 114 -19.08 3.85 -8.90
N VAL A 115 -18.20 3.84 -7.89
CA VAL A 115 -16.78 3.47 -8.05
C VAL A 115 -16.43 2.24 -7.22
N LEU A 116 -16.77 2.22 -5.93
CA LEU A 116 -16.35 1.12 -5.07
C LEU A 116 -17.06 -0.20 -5.41
N ALA A 117 -18.36 -0.17 -5.65
CA ALA A 117 -19.13 -1.36 -6.01
C ALA A 117 -18.63 -2.06 -7.29
N PRO A 118 -18.44 -1.37 -8.44
CA PRO A 118 -17.89 -2.03 -9.62
C PRO A 118 -16.45 -2.51 -9.41
N LEU A 119 -15.63 -1.75 -8.67
CA LEU A 119 -14.27 -2.17 -8.33
C LEU A 119 -14.27 -3.47 -7.51
N LEU A 120 -15.12 -3.57 -6.47
CA LEU A 120 -15.24 -4.78 -5.65
C LEU A 120 -15.66 -5.99 -6.48
N ILE A 121 -16.61 -5.83 -7.39
CA ILE A 121 -17.03 -6.90 -8.32
C ILE A 121 -15.84 -7.33 -9.19
N GLN A 122 -15.04 -6.38 -9.69
CA GLN A 122 -13.85 -6.68 -10.48
C GLN A 122 -12.80 -7.44 -9.67
N VAL A 123 -12.55 -7.06 -8.41
CA VAL A 123 -11.63 -7.78 -7.52
C VAL A 123 -12.07 -9.22 -7.30
N ILE A 124 -13.36 -9.46 -7.06
CA ILE A 124 -13.90 -10.81 -6.85
C ILE A 124 -13.70 -11.66 -8.10
N LYS A 125 -14.01 -11.12 -9.29
CA LYS A 125 -13.81 -11.81 -10.57
C LYS A 125 -12.34 -12.13 -10.82
N LEU A 126 -11.45 -11.16 -10.60
CA LEU A 126 -10.01 -11.30 -10.75
C LEU A 126 -9.48 -12.40 -9.81
N SER A 127 -9.94 -12.43 -8.56
CA SER A 127 -9.57 -13.45 -7.58
C SER A 127 -9.98 -14.85 -8.03
N GLN A 128 -11.20 -15.01 -8.55
CA GLN A 128 -11.68 -16.29 -9.09
C GLN A 128 -10.87 -16.73 -10.30
N GLN A 129 -10.57 -15.83 -11.23
CA GLN A 129 -9.74 -16.11 -12.40
C GLN A 129 -8.33 -16.53 -11.99
N LEU A 130 -7.72 -15.84 -11.02
CA LEU A 130 -6.40 -16.19 -10.51
C LEU A 130 -6.40 -17.55 -9.81
N ALA A 131 -7.44 -17.86 -9.04
CA ALA A 131 -7.60 -19.16 -8.40
C ALA A 131 -7.78 -20.29 -9.44
N LEU A 132 -8.55 -20.06 -10.50
CA LEU A 132 -8.73 -21.01 -11.60
C LEU A 132 -7.41 -21.23 -12.36
N ALA A 133 -6.68 -20.17 -12.67
CA ALA A 133 -5.37 -20.23 -13.32
C ALA A 133 -4.32 -20.93 -12.45
N ALA A 134 -4.35 -20.73 -11.14
CA ALA A 134 -3.47 -21.44 -10.21
C ALA A 134 -3.81 -22.93 -10.18
N ARG A 135 -5.09 -23.29 -10.09
CA ARG A 135 -5.54 -24.70 -10.09
C ARG A 135 -5.20 -25.42 -11.40
N SER A 136 -5.34 -24.76 -12.55
CA SER A 136 -5.00 -25.34 -13.85
C SER A 136 -3.50 -25.62 -13.99
N ARG A 137 -2.65 -24.83 -13.33
CA ARG A 137 -1.20 -25.05 -13.22
C ARG A 137 -0.80 -26.04 -12.12
N HIS A 138 -1.75 -26.83 -11.59
CA HIS A 138 -1.53 -27.79 -10.51
C HIS A 138 -0.94 -27.17 -9.22
N PHE A 139 -1.26 -25.90 -8.94
CA PHE A 139 -0.85 -25.24 -7.71
C PHE A 139 -1.41 -26.00 -6.48
N GLY A 140 -0.54 -26.32 -5.51
CA GLY A 140 -0.91 -27.07 -4.32
C GLY A 140 -0.78 -28.61 -4.42
N ARG A 141 -0.32 -29.15 -5.56
CA ARG A 141 -0.06 -30.59 -5.73
C ARG A 141 1.17 -31.08 -4.96
N HIS A 142 2.13 -30.20 -4.69
CA HIS A 142 3.35 -30.51 -3.94
C HIS A 142 3.45 -29.66 -2.67
N SER A 143 3.84 -30.28 -1.57
CA SER A 143 4.08 -29.63 -0.27
C SER A 143 5.28 -28.68 -0.31
N ASN A 144 6.25 -28.91 -1.20
CA ASN A 144 7.50 -28.15 -1.28
C ASN A 144 7.82 -27.85 -2.75
N PRO A 145 7.15 -26.86 -3.36
CA PRO A 145 7.38 -26.49 -4.75
C PRO A 145 8.68 -25.70 -4.90
N THR A 146 9.37 -25.94 -6.00
CA THR A 146 10.62 -25.26 -6.34
C THR A 146 10.37 -23.79 -6.64
N ARG A 147 11.15 -22.91 -6.02
CA ARG A 147 11.06 -21.46 -6.22
C ARG A 147 11.94 -21.05 -7.40
N TRP A 148 11.35 -20.38 -8.39
CA TRP A 148 12.13 -19.70 -9.42
C TRP A 148 12.78 -18.44 -8.84
N GLN A 149 14.10 -18.31 -9.02
CA GLN A 149 14.82 -17.09 -8.70
C GLN A 149 15.11 -16.36 -10.02
N PRO A 150 14.69 -15.10 -10.18
CA PRO A 150 15.00 -14.36 -11.40
C PRO A 150 16.53 -14.24 -11.54
N PRO A 151 17.09 -14.44 -12.76
CA PRO A 151 18.51 -14.31 -13.00
C PRO A 151 18.98 -12.88 -12.71
N LYS A 152 20.16 -12.76 -12.11
CA LYS A 152 20.71 -11.51 -11.57
C LYS A 152 21.24 -10.53 -12.65
N GLU A 153 20.95 -10.82 -13.92
CA GLU A 153 21.64 -10.27 -15.10
C GLU A 153 20.82 -9.23 -15.88
N MET A 154 19.70 -8.75 -15.33
CA MET A 154 18.88 -7.71 -15.97
C MET A 154 18.71 -6.46 -15.06
N GLU A 155 19.81 -5.97 -14.51
CA GLU A 155 19.96 -4.57 -14.04
C GLU A 155 21.09 -3.88 -14.82
#